data_AF-A0A938B653-F1
#
_entry.id   AF-A0A938B653-F1
#
_cell.length_a   1.000
_cell.length_b   1.000
_cell.length_c   1.000
_cell.angle_alpha   90.00
_cell.angle_beta   90.00
_cell.angle_gamma   90.00
#
_symmetry.space_group_name_H-M   'P 1'
#
loop_
_entity.id
_entity.type
_entity.pdbx_description
1 polymer ?
#
loop_
_entity_poly.entity_id
_entity_poly.type
_entity_poly.pdbx_seq_one_letter_code
_entity_poly.pdbx_strand_id
1 'polypeptide(L)' 'MPPVARIGIVTVSDRASRGVYEDRGGPAVHAWLSQALATPWEAVRRLIPDERPLLEATLRSLCAAEGCC' A
#
# COMPACT_ATOMS: atom_id res chain seq x y z
N MET A 1 -15.65 9.81 -17.81
CA MET A 1 -14.86 10.09 -16.59
C MET A 1 -13.46 9.54 -16.80
N PRO A 2 -12.39 10.28 -16.46
CA PRO A 2 -11.05 9.71 -16.47
C PRO A 2 -10.98 8.51 -15.51
N PRO A 3 -10.11 7.51 -15.78
CA PRO A 3 -9.95 6.38 -14.88
C PRO A 3 -9.49 6.86 -13.49
N VAL A 4 -10.05 6.26 -12.44
CA VAL A 4 -9.68 6.54 -11.05
C VAL A 4 -8.28 5.96 -10.80
N ALA A 5 -7.38 6.77 -10.24
CA ALA A 5 -6.03 6.32 -9.94
C ALA A 5 -6.05 5.28 -8.81
N ARG A 6 -5.40 4.14 -8.99
CA ARG A 6 -5.16 3.16 -7.92
C ARG A 6 -3.74 3.28 -7.42
N ILE A 7 -3.56 3.42 -6.12
CA ILE A 7 -2.24 3.62 -5.51
C ILE A 7 -1.96 2.49 -4.52
N GLY A 8 -0.86 1.77 -4.76
CA GLY A 8 -0.38 0.72 -3.89
C GLY A 8 0.38 1.30 -2.68
N ILE A 9 0.02 0.89 -1.47
CA ILE A 9 0.72 1.27 -0.24
C ILE A 9 1.19 0.00 0.45
N VAL A 10 2.51 -0.19 0.53
CA VAL A 10 3.12 -1.37 1.16
C VAL A 10 3.86 -0.95 2.42
N THR A 11 3.43 -1.46 3.56
CA THR A 11 4.19 -1.38 4.81
C THR A 11 4.98 -2.67 4.99
N VAL A 12 6.28 -2.54 5.19
CA VAL A 12 7.21 -3.65 5.45
C VAL A 12 7.62 -3.60 6.92
N SER A 13 7.19 -4.59 7.70
CA SER A 13 7.54 -4.69 9.12
C SER A 13 7.22 -6.07 9.69
N ASP A 14 8.23 -6.76 10.22
CA ASP A 14 8.04 -8.02 10.96
C ASP A 14 7.15 -7.84 12.19
N ARG A 15 7.32 -6.72 12.91
CA ARG A 15 6.58 -6.49 14.15
C ARG A 15 5.12 -6.15 13.89
N ALA A 16 4.84 -5.31 12.89
CA ALA A 16 3.46 -4.99 12.53
C ALA A 16 2.73 -6.17 11.91
N SER A 17 3.38 -6.88 10.98
CA SER A 17 2.77 -8.06 10.32
C SER A 17 2.47 -9.20 11.29
N ARG A 18 3.23 -9.32 12.39
CA ARG A 18 2.96 -10.26 13.49
C ARG A 18 2.03 -9.72 14.57
N GLY A 19 1.52 -8.50 14.44
CA GLY A 19 0.62 -7.86 15.41
C GLY A 19 1.29 -7.46 16.74
N VAL A 20 2.62 -7.40 16.80
CA VAL A 20 3.36 -6.93 17.99
C VAL A 20 3.09 -5.44 18.23
N TYR A 21 2.91 -4.68 17.15
CA TYR A 21 2.32 -3.35 17.20
C TYR A 21 1.43 -3.09 15.99
N GLU A 22 0.63 -2.04 16.06
CA GLU A 22 -0.21 -1.59 14.96
C GLU A 22 0.61 -0.89 13.85
N ASP A 23 0.31 -1.19 12.59
CA ASP A 23 0.82 -0.41 11.47
C ASP A 23 0.27 1.03 11.52
N ARG A 24 1.17 1.98 11.78
CA ARG A 24 0.88 3.42 11.68
C ARG A 24 1.36 4.04 10.37
N GLY A 25 2.24 3.36 9.64
CA GLY A 25 2.85 3.87 8.42
C GLY A 25 1.86 3.84 7.25
N GLY A 26 1.23 2.68 7.01
CA GLY A 26 0.23 2.53 5.95
C GLY A 26 -0.94 3.52 6.10
N PRO A 27 -1.57 3.64 7.29
CA PRO A 27 -2.58 4.66 7.55
C PRO A 27 -2.10 6.10 7.39
N ALA A 28 -0.88 6.43 7.83
CA ALA A 28 -0.34 7.78 7.69
C ALA A 28 -0.12 8.18 6.22
N VAL A 29 0.42 7.28 5.40
CA VAL A 29 0.59 7.51 3.95
C VAL A 29 -0.77 7.68 3.27
N HIS A 30 -1.74 6.82 3.58
CA HIS A 30 -3.10 6.97 3.06
C HIS A 30 -3.70 8.32 3.43
N ALA A 31 -3.63 8.71 4.70
CA ALA A 31 -4.18 9.98 5.18
C ALA A 31 -3.54 11.17 4.49
N TRP A 32 -2.21 11.14 4.30
CA TRP A 32 -1.49 12.18 3.58
C TRP A 32 -1.92 12.26 2.11
N LEU A 33 -2.01 11.13 1.40
CA LEU A 33 -2.48 11.09 0.02
C LEU A 33 -3.92 11.59 -0.12
N SER A 34 -4.80 11.26 0.83
CA SER A 34 -6.17 11.77 0.86
C SER A 34 -6.24 13.29 1.03
N GLN A 35 -5.24 13.91 1.67
CA GLN A 35 -5.14 15.37 1.80
C GLN A 35 -4.47 16.01 0.58
N ALA A 36 -3.49 15.34 -0.03
CA ALA A 36 -2.69 15.89 -1.11
C ALA A 36 -3.36 15.78 -2.49
N LEU A 37 -4.13 14.70 -2.73
CA LEU A 37 -4.75 14.44 -4.03
C LEU A 37 -6.12 15.10 -4.12
N ALA A 38 -6.29 15.99 -5.09
CA ALA A 38 -7.56 16.67 -5.37
C ALA A 38 -8.54 15.82 -6.21
N THR A 39 -8.06 14.73 -6.80
CA THR A 39 -8.84 13.84 -7.68
C THR A 39 -9.23 12.55 -6.95
N PRO A 40 -10.36 11.92 -7.31
CA PRO A 40 -10.71 10.59 -6.80
C PRO A 40 -9.58 9.58 -7.05
N TRP A 41 -9.32 8.75 -6.05
CA TRP A 41 -8.33 7.68 -6.10
C TRP A 41 -8.75 6.53 -5.17
N GLU A 42 -8.17 5.36 -5.40
CA GLU A 42 -8.39 4.14 -4.62
C GLU A 42 -7.06 3.64 -4.03
N ALA A 43 -7.07 3.28 -2.75
CA ALA A 43 -5.89 2.74 -2.08
C ALA A 43 -5.91 1.21 -2.06
N VAL A 44 -4.79 0.59 -2.44
CA VAL A 44 -4.56 -0.85 -2.27
C VAL A 44 -3.45 -1.04 -1.25
N ARG A 45 -3.84 -1.31 0.01
CA ARG A 45 -2.90 -1.43 1.14
C ARG A 45 -2.44 -2.88 1.34
N ARG A 46 -1.17 -3.05 1.70
CA ARG A 46 -0.55 -4.33 2.09
C ARG A 46 0.36 -4.10 3.28
N LEU A 47 0.30 -5.00 4.26
CA LEU A 47 1.24 -5.09 5.37
C LEU A 47 1.93 -6.45 5.30
N ILE A 48 3.26 -6.46 5.17
CA ILE A 48 4.05 -7.68 4.99
C ILE A 48 5.28 -7.69 5.92
N PRO A 49 5.83 -8.86 6.26
CA PRO A 49 7.13 -8.98 6.94
C PRO A 49 8.28 -8.49 6.04
N ASP A 50 9.46 -8.30 6.63
CA ASP A 50 10.69 -7.88 5.94
C ASP A 50 11.35 -9.05 5.22
N GLU A 51 10.63 -9.58 4.23
CA GLU A 51 11.04 -10.72 3.42
C GLU A 51 11.11 -10.32 1.95
N ARG A 52 12.33 -10.24 1.41
CA ARG A 52 12.56 -9.80 0.03
C ARG A 52 11.73 -10.53 -1.03
N PRO A 53 11.63 -11.89 -1.04
CA PRO A 53 10.83 -12.58 -2.05
C PRO A 53 9.35 -12.18 -2.00
N LEU A 54 8.81 -11.98 -0.79
CA LEU A 54 7.43 -11.57 -0.58
C LEU A 54 7.21 -10.12 -1.00
N LEU A 55 8.15 -9.22 -0.71
CA LEU A 55 8.11 -7.83 -1.18
C LEU A 55 8.09 -7.76 -2.71
N GLU A 56 8.99 -8.49 -3.37
CA GLU A 56 9.03 -8.54 -4.84
C GLU A 56 7.72 -9.07 -5.44
N ALA A 57 7.17 -10.15 -4.89
CA ALA A 57 5.89 -10.70 -5.32
C ALA A 57 4.73 -9.71 -5.09
N THR A 58 4.72 -9.03 -3.95
CA THR A 58 3.70 -8.03 -3.59
C THR A 58 3.71 -6.86 -4.56
N LEU A 59 4.88 -6.30 -4.84
CA LEU A 59 5.02 -5.19 -5.78
C LEU A 59 4.59 -5.59 -7.19
N ARG A 60 4.99 -6.78 -7.67
CA ARG A 60 4.54 -7.30 -8.97
C ARG A 60 3.02 -7.45 -9.03
N SER A 61 2.40 -7.99 -7.98
CA SER A 61 0.94 -8.16 -7.92
C SER A 61 0.22 -6.80 -7.92
N LEU A 62 0.74 -5.80 -7.21
CA LEU A 62 0.16 -4.46 -7.19
C LEU A 62 0.19 -3.83 -8.59
N CYS A 63 1.29 -3.94 -9.32
CA CYS A 63 1.36 -3.40 -10.66
C CYS A 63 0.54 -4.22 -11.67
N ALA A 64 0.70 -5.55 -11.69
CA ALA A 64 0.18 -6.38 -12.77
C ALA A 64 -1.28 -6.83 -12.58
N ALA A 65 -1.69 -7.15 -11.35
CA ALA A 65 -3.02 -7.68 -11.07
C ALA A 65 -3.99 -6.58 -10.62
N GLU A 66 -3.53 -5.67 -9.74
CA GLU A 66 -4.38 -4.62 -9.18
C GLU A 66 -4.44 -3.37 -10.08
N GLY A 67 -3.45 -3.21 -10.97
CA GLY A 67 -3.30 -2.04 -11.83
C GLY A 67 -2.91 -0.78 -11.06
N CYS A 68 -2.23 -0.95 -9.93
CA CYS A 68 -1.75 0.18 -9.13
C CYS A 68 -0.60 0.91 -9.85
N CYS A 69 -0.64 2.24 -9.76
CA CYS A 69 0.46 3.14 -10.06
C CYS A 69 1.49 3.15 -8.92
#